data_AF-A0A067N5C3-F1
#
_entry.id   AF-A0A067N5C3-F1
#
_cell.length_a   1.000
_cell.length_b   1.000
_cell.length_c   1.000
_cell.angle_alpha   90.00
_cell.angle_beta   90.00
_cell.angle_gamma   90.00
#
_symmetry.space_group_name_H-M   'P 1'
#
loop_
_entity.id
_entity.type
_entity.pdbx_description
1 polymer ?
#
loop_
_entity_poly.entity_id
_entity_poly.type
_entity_poly.pdbx_seq_one_letter_code
_entity_poly.pdbx_strand_id
1 'polypeptide(L)'
;HSPGPQQQPQPPQAIIDPALQAAMDAQYHPVPLKVADATRVVCSAHDLEVCAECAVDFAQLNLIAKMLQSAPELAVPPPPNVMHPGRSQAVHKAKEEGNNLYKQNKYAQAIQVYNISAGIAASRPPWEASQIVRDELTVILANRSAANALLGDYASALVDADAVVQLKRPWSKGHYRKGKALVGLGQLEEAKEAVSLGLQFEPDN
;
A
#
# COMPACT_ATOMS: atom_id res chain seq x y z
N HIS A 1 56.66 -20.94 23.41
CA HIS A 1 55.47 -21.68 22.94
C HIS A 1 54.28 -20.75 22.93
N SER A 2 53.94 -20.20 21.77
CA SER A 2 52.74 -19.37 21.60
C SER A 2 51.53 -20.30 21.39
N PRO A 3 50.40 -20.10 22.07
CA PRO A 3 49.20 -20.88 21.79
C PRO A 3 48.65 -20.46 20.42
N GLY A 4 48.43 -21.45 19.55
CA GLY A 4 47.88 -21.24 18.21
C GLY A 4 46.42 -20.74 18.26
N PRO A 5 45.93 -20.13 17.16
CA PRO A 5 44.58 -19.60 17.10
C PRO A 5 43.54 -20.72 17.26
N GLN A 6 42.68 -20.57 18.27
CA GLN A 6 41.52 -21.44 18.49
C GLN A 6 40.58 -21.29 17.28
N GLN A 7 40.36 -22.40 16.57
CA GLN A 7 39.35 -22.48 15.52
C GLN A 7 37.97 -22.26 16.14
N GLN A 8 37.25 -21.24 15.67
CA GLN A 8 35.85 -21.06 16.01
C GLN A 8 35.04 -22.28 15.50
N PRO A 9 34.17 -22.88 16.32
CA PRO A 9 33.34 -23.99 15.88
C PRO A 9 32.42 -23.51 14.74
N GLN A 10 32.49 -24.18 13.59
CA GLN A 10 31.59 -23.93 12.48
C GLN A 10 30.14 -24.18 12.93
N PRO A 11 29.17 -23.34 12.54
CA PRO A 11 27.77 -23.62 12.82
C PRO A 11 27.39 -24.98 12.23
N PRO A 12 26.59 -25.80 12.92
CA PRO A 12 26.19 -27.11 12.42
C PRO A 12 25.50 -26.92 11.06
N GLN A 13 26.03 -27.59 10.03
CA GLN A 13 25.38 -27.65 8.73
C GLN A 13 24.00 -28.26 8.94
N ALA A 14 22.94 -27.54 8.55
CA ALA A 14 21.59 -28.09 8.59
C ALA A 14 21.57 -29.33 7.70
N ILE A 15 21.37 -30.50 8.30
CA ILE A 15 21.21 -31.76 7.56
C ILE A 15 19.80 -31.70 6.95
N ILE A 16 19.72 -31.22 5.71
CA ILE A 16 18.48 -31.23 4.94
C ILE A 16 18.27 -32.68 4.48
N ASP A 17 17.05 -33.20 4.67
CA ASP A 17 16.66 -34.53 4.17
C ASP A 17 16.98 -34.62 2.66
N PRO A 18 17.75 -35.61 2.19
CA PRO A 18 18.07 -35.78 0.78
C PRO A 18 16.84 -35.84 -0.13
N ALA A 19 15.72 -36.38 0.35
CA ALA A 19 14.47 -36.39 -0.39
C ALA A 19 13.86 -34.99 -0.55
N LEU A 20 13.97 -34.16 0.49
CA LEU A 20 13.52 -32.76 0.46
C LEU A 20 14.41 -31.92 -0.48
N GLN A 21 15.73 -32.11 -0.44
CA GLN A 21 16.66 -31.42 -1.33
C GLN A 21 16.36 -31.76 -2.80
N ALA A 22 16.17 -33.05 -3.12
CA ALA A 22 15.83 -33.48 -4.47
C ALA A 22 14.50 -32.86 -4.97
N ALA A 23 13.51 -32.71 -4.07
CA ALA A 23 12.25 -32.05 -4.40
C ALA A 23 12.40 -30.54 -4.65
N MET A 24 13.25 -29.86 -3.87
CA MET A 24 13.58 -28.45 -4.08
C MET A 24 14.28 -28.22 -5.41
N ASP A 25 15.28 -29.03 -5.73
CA ASP A 25 16.06 -28.90 -6.96
C ASP A 25 15.21 -29.20 -8.22
N ALA A 26 14.27 -30.15 -8.13
CA ALA A 26 13.36 -30.47 -9.23
C ALA A 26 12.40 -29.31 -9.60
N GLN A 27 12.14 -28.40 -8.65
CA GLN A 27 11.25 -27.24 -8.85
C GLN A 27 12.03 -25.93 -9.01
N TYR A 28 13.36 -25.96 -8.85
CA TYR A 28 14.19 -24.77 -8.96
C TYR A 28 14.35 -24.35 -10.42
N HIS A 29 14.00 -23.11 -10.72
CA HIS A 29 14.19 -22.49 -12.02
C HIS A 29 15.18 -21.33 -11.88
N PRO A 30 16.38 -21.43 -12.48
CA PRO A 30 17.36 -20.35 -12.37
C PRO A 30 16.88 -19.12 -13.15
N VAL A 31 16.95 -17.95 -12.50
CA VAL A 31 16.62 -16.67 -13.12
C VAL A 31 17.91 -15.88 -13.32
N PRO A 32 18.33 -15.61 -14.58
CA PRO A 32 19.54 -14.84 -14.83
C PRO A 32 19.33 -13.37 -14.43
N LEU A 33 20.06 -12.94 -13.40
CA LEU A 33 20.06 -11.56 -12.90
C LEU A 33 21.47 -10.99 -12.80
N LYS A 34 21.54 -9.67 -12.75
CA LYS A 34 22.74 -8.87 -12.48
C LYS A 34 22.41 -7.86 -11.41
N VAL A 35 23.29 -7.73 -10.42
CA VAL A 35 23.20 -6.67 -9.40
C VAL A 35 23.75 -5.39 -10.01
N ALA A 36 22.88 -4.41 -10.23
CA ALA A 36 23.25 -3.11 -10.79
C ALA A 36 23.82 -2.18 -9.71
N ASP A 37 23.22 -2.17 -8.52
CA ASP A 37 23.66 -1.42 -7.34
C ASP A 37 23.16 -2.10 -6.04
N ALA A 38 23.39 -1.45 -4.88
CA ALA A 38 23.04 -2.00 -3.56
C ALA A 38 21.53 -2.32 -3.38
N THR A 39 20.64 -1.75 -4.18
CA THR A 39 19.18 -1.92 -4.06
C THR A 39 18.50 -2.30 -5.36
N ARG A 40 19.27 -2.59 -6.40
CA ARG A 40 18.74 -2.80 -7.74
C ARG A 40 19.36 -4.00 -8.41
N VAL A 41 18.49 -4.92 -8.82
CA VAL A 41 18.81 -6.00 -9.73
C VAL A 41 18.08 -5.79 -11.06
N VAL A 42 18.70 -6.28 -12.12
CA VAL A 42 18.23 -6.21 -13.50
C VAL A 42 18.45 -7.55 -14.20
N CYS A 43 17.79 -7.78 -15.33
CA CYS A 43 18.06 -8.97 -16.14
C CYS A 43 19.49 -8.93 -16.69
N SER A 44 20.16 -10.09 -16.75
CA SER A 44 21.56 -10.14 -17.18
C SER A 44 21.76 -9.75 -18.66
N ALA A 45 20.74 -9.95 -19.50
CA ALA A 45 20.85 -9.75 -20.96
C ALA A 45 20.62 -8.30 -21.39
N HIS A 46 19.68 -7.59 -20.76
CA HIS A 46 19.21 -6.28 -21.23
C HIS A 46 19.36 -5.16 -20.20
N ASP A 47 19.85 -5.44 -18.99
CA ASP A 47 19.99 -4.46 -17.91
C ASP A 47 18.65 -3.77 -17.54
N LEU A 48 17.53 -4.46 -17.74
CA LEU A 48 16.19 -3.97 -17.43
C LEU A 48 15.67 -4.55 -16.11
N GLU A 49 14.95 -3.71 -15.35
CA GLU A 49 14.24 -4.11 -14.12
C GLU A 49 13.00 -4.96 -14.43
N VAL A 50 12.25 -4.57 -15.47
CA VAL A 50 11.14 -5.34 -16.03
C VAL A 50 11.47 -5.65 -17.47
N CYS A 51 11.55 -6.92 -17.81
CA CYS A 51 11.97 -7.38 -19.13
C CYS A 51 10.98 -8.42 -19.68
N ALA A 52 10.19 -8.01 -20.67
CA ALA A 52 9.24 -8.90 -21.34
C ALA A 52 9.96 -10.04 -22.09
N GLU A 53 11.13 -9.77 -22.69
CA GLU A 53 11.90 -10.76 -23.44
C GLU A 53 12.48 -11.87 -22.56
N CYS A 54 12.92 -11.51 -21.35
CA CYS A 54 13.43 -12.48 -20.37
C CYS A 54 12.32 -13.04 -19.47
N ALA A 55 11.08 -12.53 -19.58
CA ALA A 55 9.97 -12.81 -18.69
C ALA A 55 10.31 -12.63 -17.19
N VAL A 56 11.02 -11.54 -16.85
CA VAL A 56 11.38 -11.21 -15.47
C VAL A 56 10.83 -9.86 -15.04
N ASP A 57 10.44 -9.76 -13.77
CA ASP A 57 10.02 -8.54 -13.11
C ASP A 57 10.67 -8.46 -11.73
N PHE A 58 11.65 -7.57 -11.60
CA PHE A 58 12.35 -7.31 -10.35
C PHE A 58 11.82 -6.08 -9.61
N ALA A 59 10.73 -5.46 -10.05
CA ALA A 59 10.24 -4.19 -9.51
C ALA A 59 9.94 -4.28 -8.01
N GLN A 60 9.26 -5.34 -7.57
CA GLN A 60 8.94 -5.54 -6.16
C GLN A 60 10.19 -5.82 -5.32
N LEU A 61 11.14 -6.60 -5.85
CA LEU A 61 12.39 -6.91 -5.16
C LEU A 61 13.22 -5.64 -4.96
N ASN A 62 13.37 -4.83 -6.00
CA ASN A 62 14.08 -3.55 -5.94
C ASN A 62 13.38 -2.56 -5.02
N LEU A 63 12.04 -2.52 -5.02
CA LEU A 63 11.27 -1.69 -4.10
C LEU A 63 11.55 -2.07 -2.64
N ILE A 64 11.46 -3.36 -2.30
CA ILE A 64 11.72 -3.85 -0.94
C ILE A 64 13.18 -3.56 -0.55
N ALA A 65 14.15 -3.79 -1.44
CA ALA A 65 15.55 -3.51 -1.17
C ALA A 65 15.80 -2.02 -0.86
N LYS A 66 15.18 -1.10 -1.61
CA LYS A 66 15.21 0.35 -1.32
C LYS A 66 14.60 0.68 0.03
N MET A 67 13.46 0.06 0.36
CA MET A 67 12.79 0.29 1.65
C MET A 67 13.66 -0.19 2.82
N LEU A 68 14.28 -1.36 2.72
CA LEU A 68 15.19 -1.89 3.73
C LEU A 68 16.44 -1.01 3.88
N GLN A 69 17.02 -0.53 2.77
CA GLN A 69 18.16 0.39 2.81
C GLN A 69 17.81 1.71 3.53
N SER A 70 16.59 2.21 3.36
CA SER A 70 16.13 3.43 4.05
C SER A 70 15.90 3.26 5.56
N ALA A 71 15.85 2.01 6.05
CA ALA A 71 15.66 1.67 7.46
C ALA A 71 16.72 0.64 7.92
N PRO A 72 18.01 1.00 7.96
CA PRO A 72 19.11 0.06 8.19
C PRO A 72 19.08 -0.60 9.58
N GLU A 73 18.39 0.01 10.55
CA GLU A 73 18.15 -0.58 11.87
C GLU A 73 17.19 -1.78 11.81
N LEU A 74 16.41 -1.90 10.73
CA LEU A 74 15.49 -3.00 10.44
C LEU A 74 16.12 -3.95 9.41
N ALA A 75 17.27 -4.54 9.74
CA ALA A 75 17.90 -5.58 8.91
C ALA A 75 16.94 -6.75 8.60
N VAL A 76 15.95 -6.95 9.48
CA VAL A 76 14.79 -7.80 9.28
C VAL A 76 13.54 -6.97 9.58
N PRO A 77 12.47 -7.06 8.76
CA PRO A 77 11.21 -6.40 9.06
C PRO A 77 10.70 -6.76 10.46
N PRO A 78 10.28 -5.77 11.27
CA PRO A 78 9.74 -6.03 12.59
C PRO A 78 8.37 -6.74 12.46
N PRO A 79 7.91 -7.43 13.51
CA PRO A 79 6.58 -8.00 13.55
C PRO A 79 5.49 -6.95 13.25
N PRO A 80 4.41 -7.28 12.50
CA PRO A 80 3.42 -6.29 12.02
C PRO A 80 2.67 -5.51 13.10
N ASN A 81 2.69 -6.00 14.34
CA ASN A 81 2.09 -5.34 15.50
C ASN A 81 2.94 -4.21 16.07
N VAL A 82 4.22 -4.09 15.66
CA VAL A 82 5.10 -2.97 16.06
C VAL A 82 4.84 -1.79 15.13
N MET A 83 3.92 -0.92 15.53
CA MET A 83 3.60 0.30 14.79
C MET A 83 4.54 1.44 15.19
N HIS A 84 5.17 2.09 14.20
CA HIS A 84 5.87 3.36 14.42
C HIS A 84 4.85 4.52 14.41
N PRO A 85 4.62 5.22 15.54
CA PRO A 85 3.53 6.18 15.66
C PRO A 85 3.73 7.45 14.82
N GLY A 86 4.96 7.80 14.45
CA GLY A 86 5.28 9.04 13.73
C GLY A 86 4.57 9.17 12.39
N ARG A 87 4.41 8.07 11.63
CA ARG A 87 3.72 8.12 10.34
C ARG A 87 2.21 8.30 10.51
N SER A 88 1.58 7.58 11.43
CA SER A 88 0.14 7.73 11.71
C SER A 88 -0.18 9.16 12.18
N GLN A 89 0.71 9.77 12.96
CA GLN A 89 0.60 11.17 13.36
C GLN A 89 0.73 12.13 12.16
N ALA A 90 1.66 11.89 11.23
CA ALA A 90 1.80 12.68 10.02
C ALA A 90 0.57 12.58 9.11
N VAL A 91 0.03 11.36 8.90
CA VAL A 91 -1.23 11.12 8.17
C VAL A 91 -2.36 11.89 8.82
N HIS A 92 -2.52 11.77 10.15
CA HIS A 92 -3.55 12.46 10.91
C HIS A 92 -3.43 13.98 10.79
N LYS A 93 -2.22 14.54 10.95
CA LYS A 93 -1.95 15.98 10.84
C LYS A 93 -2.35 16.52 9.46
N ALA A 94 -1.91 15.86 8.39
CA ALA A 94 -2.26 16.25 7.03
C ALA A 94 -3.78 16.15 6.79
N LYS A 95 -4.41 15.06 7.24
CA LYS A 95 -5.87 14.88 7.13
C LYS A 95 -6.63 16.00 7.85
N GLU A 96 -6.22 16.38 9.06
CA GLU A 96 -6.87 17.48 9.81
C GLU A 96 -6.64 18.85 9.16
N GLU A 97 -5.48 19.09 8.56
CA GLU A 97 -5.23 20.30 7.75
C GLU A 97 -6.16 20.35 6.53
N GLY A 98 -6.35 19.23 5.83
CA GLY A 98 -7.33 19.10 4.76
C GLY A 98 -8.77 19.37 5.23
N ASN A 99 -9.14 18.83 6.41
CA ASN A 99 -10.45 19.09 7.03
C ASN A 99 -10.65 20.58 7.36
N ASN A 100 -9.61 21.26 7.83
CA ASN A 100 -9.67 22.69 8.15
C ASN A 100 -9.86 23.55 6.88
N LEU A 101 -9.16 23.21 5.79
CA LEU A 101 -9.36 23.86 4.49
C LEU A 101 -10.76 23.57 3.92
N TYR A 102 -11.26 22.35 4.10
CA TYR A 102 -12.61 21.96 3.70
C TYR A 102 -13.68 22.80 4.43
N LYS A 103 -13.53 23.01 5.75
CA LYS A 103 -14.43 23.87 6.54
C LYS A 103 -14.39 25.35 6.11
N GLN A 104 -13.27 25.80 5.55
CA GLN A 104 -13.12 27.14 4.98
C GLN A 104 -13.64 27.26 3.53
N ASN A 105 -14.29 26.21 3.00
CA ASN A 105 -14.74 26.10 1.61
C ASN A 105 -13.62 26.18 0.56
N LYS A 106 -12.35 25.96 0.96
CA LYS A 106 -11.19 25.92 0.07
C LYS A 106 -10.98 24.50 -0.45
N TYR A 107 -11.95 23.97 -1.20
CA TYR A 107 -11.98 22.55 -1.57
C TYR A 107 -10.79 22.12 -2.45
N ALA A 108 -10.37 22.95 -3.40
CA ALA A 108 -9.23 22.64 -4.25
C ALA A 108 -7.93 22.45 -3.45
N GLN A 109 -7.69 23.31 -2.44
CA GLN A 109 -6.55 23.19 -1.55
C GLN A 109 -6.69 21.98 -0.62
N ALA A 110 -7.90 21.73 -0.11
CA ALA A 110 -8.19 20.55 0.71
C ALA A 110 -7.86 19.25 -0.03
N ILE A 111 -8.20 19.14 -1.32
CA ILE A 111 -7.87 17.99 -2.17
C ILE A 111 -6.35 17.78 -2.26
N GLN A 112 -5.57 18.84 -2.44
CA GLN A 112 -4.10 18.72 -2.48
C GLN A 112 -3.56 18.17 -1.16
N VAL A 113 -4.08 18.65 -0.02
CA VAL A 113 -3.65 18.15 1.29
C VAL A 113 -4.12 16.70 1.53
N TYR A 114 -5.32 16.31 1.07
CA TYR A 114 -5.75 14.92 1.10
C TYR A 114 -4.88 14.01 0.22
N ASN A 115 -4.40 14.48 -0.94
CA ASN A 115 -3.45 13.74 -1.77
C ASN A 115 -2.15 13.48 -1.02
N ILE A 116 -1.62 14.49 -0.32
CA ILE A 116 -0.42 14.35 0.52
C ILE A 116 -0.67 13.32 1.63
N SER A 117 -1.80 13.44 2.34
CA SER A 117 -2.17 12.50 3.42
C SER A 117 -2.30 11.06 2.91
N ALA A 118 -2.96 10.85 1.77
CA ALA A 118 -3.10 9.54 1.13
C ALA A 118 -1.76 8.98 0.67
N GLY A 119 -0.87 9.82 0.12
CA GLY A 119 0.49 9.43 -0.27
C GLY A 119 1.32 8.95 0.92
N ILE A 120 1.23 9.65 2.07
CA ILE A 120 1.90 9.21 3.30
C ILE A 120 1.36 7.86 3.74
N ALA A 121 0.03 7.67 3.77
CA ALA A 121 -0.58 6.39 4.17
C ALA A 121 -0.21 5.24 3.23
N ALA A 122 -0.19 5.48 1.91
CA ALA A 122 0.18 4.48 0.90
C ALA A 122 1.68 4.15 0.89
N SER A 123 2.53 5.05 1.37
CA SER A 123 4.00 4.83 1.48
C SER A 123 4.42 4.00 2.70
N ARG A 124 3.46 3.44 3.45
CA ARG A 124 3.75 2.55 4.58
C ARG A 124 4.50 1.29 4.12
N PRO A 125 5.52 0.85 4.86
CA PRO A 125 6.20 -0.40 4.58
C PRO A 125 5.25 -1.59 4.55
N PRO A 126 5.50 -2.57 3.65
CA PRO A 126 4.62 -3.71 3.46
C PRO A 126 4.54 -4.65 4.68
N TRP A 127 5.46 -4.52 5.63
CA TRP A 127 5.46 -5.27 6.89
C TRP A 127 4.62 -4.63 8.00
N GLU A 128 4.14 -3.40 7.84
CA GLU A 128 3.16 -2.83 8.78
C GLU A 128 1.79 -3.45 8.55
N ALA A 129 0.97 -3.53 9.61
CA ALA A 129 -0.38 -4.09 9.51
C ALA A 129 -1.21 -3.37 8.43
N SER A 130 -1.61 -4.12 7.40
CA SER A 130 -2.39 -3.60 6.25
C SER A 130 -3.71 -2.94 6.66
N GLN A 131 -4.27 -3.33 7.81
CA GLN A 131 -5.46 -2.73 8.38
C GLN A 131 -5.28 -1.24 8.67
N ILE A 132 -4.09 -0.80 9.12
CA ILE A 132 -3.79 0.61 9.42
C ILE A 132 -3.92 1.45 8.15
N VAL A 133 -3.24 1.03 7.08
CA VAL A 133 -3.28 1.69 5.77
C VAL A 133 -4.72 1.77 5.26
N ARG A 134 -5.45 0.65 5.36
CA ARG A 134 -6.83 0.54 4.90
C ARG A 134 -7.75 1.52 5.63
N ASP A 135 -7.70 1.58 6.96
CA ASP A 135 -8.55 2.46 7.75
C ASP A 135 -8.22 3.94 7.52
N GLU A 136 -6.94 4.30 7.42
CA GLU A 136 -6.50 5.66 7.12
C GLU A 136 -6.96 6.11 5.72
N LEU A 137 -6.66 5.32 4.68
CA LEU A 137 -7.03 5.64 3.30
C LEU A 137 -8.55 5.72 3.12
N THR A 138 -9.31 4.84 3.77
CA THR A 138 -10.78 4.84 3.70
C THR A 138 -11.36 6.21 4.09
N VAL A 139 -10.88 6.81 5.18
CA VAL A 139 -11.38 8.11 5.65
C VAL A 139 -10.88 9.25 4.76
N ILE A 140 -9.61 9.22 4.35
CA ILE A 140 -9.00 10.28 3.52
C ILE A 140 -9.70 10.36 2.15
N LEU A 141 -9.88 9.21 1.48
CA LEU A 141 -10.52 9.15 0.17
C LEU A 141 -12.01 9.53 0.25
N ALA A 142 -12.72 9.18 1.32
CA ALA A 142 -14.11 9.61 1.50
C ALA A 142 -14.24 11.13 1.67
N ASN A 143 -13.28 11.77 2.33
CA ASN A 143 -13.23 13.23 2.46
C ASN A 143 -12.82 13.91 1.15
N ARG A 144 -11.87 13.32 0.41
CA ARG A 144 -11.46 13.79 -0.92
C ARG A 144 -12.61 13.68 -1.93
N SER A 145 -13.34 12.57 -1.93
CA SER A 145 -14.56 12.37 -2.71
C SER A 145 -15.59 13.48 -2.45
N ALA A 146 -15.83 13.81 -1.19
CA ALA A 146 -16.75 14.89 -0.81
C ALA A 146 -16.30 16.25 -1.34
N ALA A 147 -15.00 16.55 -1.27
CA ALA A 147 -14.44 17.80 -1.78
C ALA A 147 -14.52 17.90 -3.30
N ASN A 148 -14.22 16.81 -4.03
CA ASN A 148 -14.37 16.72 -5.48
C ASN A 148 -15.83 16.95 -5.91
N ALA A 149 -16.79 16.32 -5.22
CA ALA A 149 -18.22 16.50 -5.49
C ALA A 149 -18.69 17.95 -5.25
N LEU A 150 -18.07 18.69 -4.32
CA LEU A 150 -18.39 20.11 -4.09
C LEU A 150 -17.79 21.04 -5.14
N LEU A 151 -16.73 20.61 -5.84
CA LEU A 151 -16.18 21.30 -7.01
C LEU A 151 -16.91 20.93 -8.31
N GLY A 152 -17.90 20.04 -8.25
CA GLY A 152 -18.60 19.52 -9.43
C GLY A 152 -17.82 18.47 -10.22
N ASP A 153 -16.64 18.05 -9.75
CA ASP A 153 -15.89 16.94 -10.35
C ASP A 153 -16.41 15.61 -9.81
N TYR A 154 -17.57 15.21 -10.32
CA TYR A 154 -18.24 13.97 -9.91
C TYR A 154 -17.52 12.72 -10.40
N ALA A 155 -16.73 12.80 -11.47
CA ALA A 155 -15.94 11.68 -11.96
C ALA A 155 -14.82 11.32 -10.97
N SER A 156 -14.02 12.29 -10.54
CA SER A 156 -13.00 12.07 -9.50
C SER A 156 -13.64 11.68 -8.16
N ALA A 157 -14.80 12.25 -7.83
CA ALA A 157 -15.54 11.88 -6.62
C ALA A 157 -16.00 10.41 -6.63
N LEU A 158 -16.43 9.91 -7.79
CA LEU A 158 -16.85 8.52 -7.97
C LEU A 158 -15.66 7.57 -7.82
N VAL A 159 -14.53 7.85 -8.47
CA VAL A 159 -13.31 7.05 -8.36
C VAL A 159 -12.88 6.90 -6.89
N ASP A 160 -12.88 7.99 -6.13
CA ASP A 160 -12.58 7.97 -4.71
C ASP A 160 -13.60 7.15 -3.91
N ALA A 161 -14.89 7.32 -4.19
CA ALA A 161 -15.94 6.60 -3.48
C ALA A 161 -15.92 5.09 -3.76
N ASP A 162 -15.61 4.68 -5.00
CA ASP A 162 -15.43 3.28 -5.35
C ASP A 162 -14.24 2.67 -4.62
N ALA A 163 -13.11 3.38 -4.55
CA ALA A 163 -11.96 2.95 -3.76
C ALA A 163 -12.33 2.77 -2.28
N VAL A 164 -13.14 3.68 -1.72
CA VAL A 164 -13.63 3.56 -0.33
C VAL A 164 -14.49 2.30 -0.14
N VAL A 165 -15.41 2.02 -1.06
CA VAL A 165 -16.26 0.81 -1.00
C VAL A 165 -15.43 -0.46 -1.14
N GLN A 166 -14.36 -0.44 -1.92
CA GLN A 166 -13.43 -1.56 -2.04
C GLN A 166 -12.59 -1.76 -0.76
N LEU A 167 -12.13 -0.68 -0.14
CA LEU A 167 -11.34 -0.74 1.09
C LEU A 167 -12.18 -1.16 2.29
N LYS A 168 -13.42 -0.65 2.40
CA LYS A 168 -14.30 -0.91 3.54
C LYS A 168 -15.76 -1.03 3.11
N ARG A 169 -16.09 -2.16 2.48
CA ARG A 169 -17.44 -2.44 1.94
C ARG A 169 -18.59 -2.25 2.95
N PRO A 170 -18.49 -2.65 4.23
CA PRO A 170 -19.58 -2.49 5.19
C PRO A 170 -19.83 -1.05 5.65
N TRP A 171 -19.11 -0.05 5.13
CA TRP A 171 -19.23 1.32 5.58
C TRP A 171 -20.24 2.12 4.74
N SER A 172 -21.41 2.36 5.33
CA SER A 172 -22.55 3.08 4.70
C SER A 172 -22.15 4.42 4.06
N LYS A 173 -21.30 5.20 4.73
CA LYS A 173 -20.84 6.52 4.24
C LYS A 173 -20.11 6.41 2.90
N GLY A 174 -19.37 5.31 2.66
CA GLY A 174 -18.71 5.07 1.38
C GLY A 174 -19.71 4.92 0.24
N HIS A 175 -20.74 4.10 0.46
CA HIS A 175 -21.85 3.93 -0.49
C HIS A 175 -22.65 5.21 -0.71
N TYR A 176 -22.87 6.01 0.35
CA TYR A 176 -23.49 7.31 0.22
C TYR A 176 -22.68 8.28 -0.65
N ARG A 177 -21.35 8.33 -0.50
CA ARG A 177 -20.48 9.14 -1.38
C ARG A 177 -20.56 8.68 -2.82
N LYS A 178 -20.57 7.36 -3.05
CA LYS A 178 -20.71 6.76 -4.38
C LYS A 178 -22.04 7.16 -5.02
N GLY A 179 -23.15 7.00 -4.30
CA GLY A 179 -24.48 7.41 -4.76
C GLY A 179 -24.53 8.91 -5.10
N LYS A 180 -23.97 9.78 -4.24
CA LYS A 180 -23.92 11.22 -4.50
C LYS A 180 -23.14 11.57 -5.78
N ALA A 181 -22.01 10.91 -6.01
CA ALA A 181 -21.21 11.10 -7.22
C ALA A 181 -21.95 10.63 -8.48
N LEU A 182 -22.59 9.45 -8.43
CA LEU A 182 -23.39 8.90 -9.52
C LEU A 182 -24.58 9.78 -9.89
N VAL A 183 -25.28 10.35 -8.88
CA VAL A 183 -26.35 11.33 -9.12
C VAL A 183 -25.79 12.57 -9.84
N GLY A 184 -24.62 13.07 -9.44
CA GLY A 184 -23.97 14.19 -10.10
C GLY A 184 -23.56 13.90 -11.56
N LEU A 185 -23.32 12.63 -11.90
CA LEU A 185 -23.06 12.15 -13.26
C LEU A 185 -24.32 11.80 -14.06
N GLY A 186 -25.52 11.85 -13.44
CA GLY A 186 -26.78 11.47 -14.06
C GLY A 186 -27.03 9.94 -14.14
N GLN A 187 -26.21 9.13 -13.48
CA GLN A 187 -26.31 7.67 -13.45
C GLN A 187 -27.21 7.20 -12.29
N LEU A 188 -28.53 7.42 -12.44
CA LEU A 188 -29.48 7.31 -11.32
C LEU A 188 -29.74 5.87 -10.86
N GLU A 189 -29.75 4.90 -11.77
CA GLU A 189 -30.00 3.49 -11.42
C GLU A 189 -28.84 2.93 -10.58
N GLU A 190 -27.60 3.14 -11.02
CA GLU A 190 -26.41 2.75 -10.28
C GLU A 190 -26.32 3.46 -8.92
N ALA A 191 -26.78 4.72 -8.84
CA ALA A 191 -26.84 5.46 -7.58
C ALA A 191 -27.80 4.80 -6.59
N LYS A 192 -28.99 4.40 -7.06
CA LYS A 192 -30.00 3.72 -6.25
C LYS A 192 -29.49 2.37 -5.74
N GLU A 193 -28.81 1.61 -6.59
CA GLU A 193 -28.19 0.34 -6.20
C GLU A 193 -27.12 0.55 -5.13
N ALA A 194 -26.23 1.52 -5.31
CA ALA A 194 -25.17 1.84 -4.35
C ALA A 194 -25.74 2.22 -2.98
N VAL A 195 -26.74 3.11 -2.94
CA VAL A 195 -27.37 3.53 -1.67
C VAL A 195 -28.14 2.38 -1.02
N SER A 196 -28.85 1.59 -1.82
CA SER A 196 -29.61 0.42 -1.34
C SER A 196 -28.68 -0.63 -0.71
N LEU A 197 -27.49 -0.83 -1.27
CA LEU A 197 -26.46 -1.69 -0.69
C LEU A 197 -25.89 -1.09 0.61
N GLY A 198 -25.66 0.22 0.65
CA GLY A 198 -25.21 0.92 1.85
C GLY A 198 -26.18 0.76 3.04
N LEU A 199 -27.48 0.91 2.78
CA LEU A 199 -28.55 0.74 3.78
C LEU A 199 -28.65 -0.68 4.33
N GLN A 200 -28.23 -1.70 3.57
CA GLN A 200 -28.20 -3.08 4.08
C GLN A 200 -27.17 -3.26 5.19
N PHE A 201 -26.09 -2.47 5.20
CA PHE A 201 -25.05 -2.54 6.22
C PHE A 201 -25.38 -1.73 7.48
N GLU A 202 -25.99 -0.56 7.32
CA GLU A 202 -26.45 0.30 8.42
C GLU A 202 -27.86 0.83 8.10
N PRO A 203 -28.93 0.11 8.47
CA PRO A 203 -30.31 0.49 8.11
C PRO A 203 -30.82 1.78 8.75
N ASP A 204 -30.18 2.21 9.85
CA ASP A 204 -30.61 3.34 10.69
C ASP A 204 -29.93 4.67 10.32
N ASN A 205 -29.19 4.73 9.20
CA ASN A 205 -28.33 5.86 8.80
C ASN A 205 -28.75 6.44 7.44
#